data_AF-A0A3D2RXK6-F1
#
_entry.id   AF-A0A3D2RXK6-F1
#
_cell.length_a   1.000
_cell.length_b   1.000
_cell.length_c   1.000
_cell.angle_alpha   90.00
_cell.angle_beta   90.00
_cell.angle_gamma   90.00
#
_symmetry.space_group_name_H-M   'P 1'
#
loop_
_entity.id
_entity.type
_entity.pdbx_description
1 polymer ?
#
loop_
_entity_poly.entity_id
_entity_poly.type
_entity_poly.pdbx_seq_one_letter_code
_entity_poly.pdbx_strand_id
1 'polypeptide(L)'
;SQTFAVSATVSHSAIKHSKFAALRLKDAIVDYFRLHKGERPSVSRKNPDLWINLHIENNKATVSLDTSGGSLHKRGYRKETVLAPMIETLAAAIIKYSGWDGSVPLYDPFCGAGTLLCEGYMLASRTPAAITRANFGFQ
;
A
#
# COMPACT_ATOMS: atom_id res chain seq x y z
N SER A 1 11.52 -7.62 -19.46
CA SER A 1 11.15 -6.19 -19.56
C SER A 1 10.47 -5.78 -18.27
N GLN A 2 10.87 -4.66 -17.65
CA GLN A 2 10.19 -4.16 -16.45
C GLN A 2 8.84 -3.54 -16.83
N THR A 3 7.84 -3.76 -15.99
CA THR A 3 6.47 -3.30 -16.14
C THR A 3 6.14 -2.25 -15.09
N PHE A 4 5.27 -1.30 -15.43
CA PHE A 4 4.81 -0.31 -14.45
C PHE A 4 3.30 -0.14 -14.46
N ALA A 5 2.76 0.43 -13.38
CA ALA A 5 1.38 0.90 -13.29
C ALA A 5 1.33 2.33 -12.77
N VAL A 6 0.29 3.05 -13.16
CA VAL A 6 0.00 4.40 -12.68
C VAL A 6 -1.34 4.39 -11.95
N SER A 7 -1.34 4.90 -10.73
CA SER A 7 -2.54 5.25 -9.97
C SER A 7 -2.62 6.76 -9.81
N ALA A 8 -3.83 7.31 -9.66
CA ALA A 8 -4.00 8.73 -9.40
C ALA A 8 -5.12 9.02 -8.42
N THR A 9 -4.94 10.09 -7.65
CA THR A 9 -5.94 10.70 -6.77
C THR A 9 -6.00 12.17 -7.08
N VAL A 10 -7.21 12.72 -7.18
CA VAL A 10 -7.41 14.13 -7.58
C VAL A 10 -8.44 14.76 -6.67
N SER A 11 -8.13 15.96 -6.17
CA SER A 11 -8.98 16.75 -5.27
C SER A 11 -8.84 18.25 -5.59
N HIS A 12 -9.92 19.02 -5.48
CA HIS A 12 -9.93 20.50 -5.63
C HIS A 12 -9.10 21.04 -6.81
N SER A 13 -9.21 20.42 -7.99
CA SER A 13 -8.35 20.74 -9.13
C SER A 13 -9.16 20.90 -10.42
N ALA A 14 -8.57 21.56 -11.42
CA ALA A 14 -9.14 21.72 -12.76
C ALA A 14 -9.31 20.36 -13.46
N ILE A 15 -8.37 19.45 -13.24
CA ILE A 15 -8.53 18.04 -13.58
C ILE A 15 -9.51 17.44 -12.56
N LYS A 16 -10.60 16.83 -13.05
CA LYS A 16 -11.66 16.27 -12.17
C LYS A 16 -11.72 14.74 -12.16
N HIS A 17 -11.02 14.09 -13.09
CA HIS A 17 -11.10 12.64 -13.27
C HIS A 17 -9.73 11.99 -13.03
N SER A 18 -9.61 11.24 -11.94
CA SER A 18 -8.37 10.54 -11.56
C SER A 18 -7.90 9.53 -12.63
N LYS A 19 -8.82 8.76 -13.21
CA LYS A 19 -8.49 7.81 -14.29
C LYS A 19 -7.90 8.52 -15.52
N PHE A 20 -8.41 9.71 -15.86
CA PHE A 20 -7.88 10.52 -16.94
C PHE A 20 -6.48 11.03 -16.61
N ALA A 21 -6.26 11.54 -15.40
CA ALA A 21 -4.94 11.96 -14.92
C ALA A 21 -3.90 10.82 -14.99
N ALA A 22 -4.26 9.63 -14.51
CA ALA A 22 -3.42 8.45 -14.56
C ALA A 22 -3.09 8.04 -16.01
N LEU A 23 -4.07 8.10 -16.92
CA LEU A 23 -3.85 7.80 -18.34
C LEU A 23 -2.86 8.79 -18.97
N ARG A 24 -3.04 10.09 -18.72
CA ARG A 24 -2.14 11.13 -19.24
C ARG A 24 -0.72 10.98 -18.74
N LEU A 25 -0.53 10.67 -17.45
CA LEU A 25 0.80 10.41 -16.91
C LEU A 25 1.42 9.14 -17.51
N LYS A 26 0.64 8.06 -17.65
CA LYS A 26 1.11 6.84 -18.33
C LYS A 26 1.56 7.12 -19.76
N ASP A 27 0.77 7.89 -20.53
CA ASP A 27 1.13 8.27 -21.90
C ASP A 27 2.41 9.10 -21.92
N ALA A 28 2.54 10.11 -21.04
CA ALA A 28 3.75 10.92 -20.94
C ALA A 28 5.01 10.08 -20.63
N ILE A 29 4.91 9.09 -19.74
CA ILE A 29 6.01 8.17 -19.44
C ILE A 29 6.36 7.34 -20.68
N VAL A 30 5.36 6.75 -21.33
CA VAL A 30 5.59 5.94 -22.54
C VAL A 30 6.24 6.77 -23.65
N ASP A 31 5.75 7.99 -23.87
CA ASP A 31 6.27 8.90 -24.89
C ASP A 31 7.71 9.30 -24.58
N TYR A 32 8.04 9.59 -23.31
CA TYR A 32 9.40 9.86 -22.88
C TYR A 32 10.36 8.71 -23.23
N PHE A 33 10.02 7.48 -22.86
CA PHE A 33 10.87 6.32 -23.16
C PHE A 33 10.95 6.01 -24.65
N ARG A 34 9.84 6.14 -25.39
CA ARG A 34 9.83 5.95 -26.84
C ARG A 34 10.75 6.95 -27.54
N LEU A 35 10.73 8.23 -27.14
CA LEU A 35 11.56 9.27 -27.74
C LEU A 35 13.05 9.11 -27.42
N HIS A 36 13.40 8.72 -26.20
CA HIS A 36 14.79 8.69 -25.74
C HIS A 36 15.47 7.32 -25.88
N LYS A 37 14.71 6.23 -25.86
CA LYS A 37 15.24 4.86 -25.91
C LYS A 37 14.71 4.03 -27.09
N GLY A 38 13.76 4.55 -27.87
CA GLY A 38 13.13 3.82 -28.98
C GLY A 38 12.19 2.69 -28.56
N GLU A 39 12.15 2.35 -27.27
CA GLU A 39 11.36 1.23 -26.75
C GLU A 39 10.18 1.70 -25.91
N ARG A 40 9.04 1.01 -26.05
CA ARG A 40 7.85 1.25 -25.23
C ARG A 40 7.91 0.40 -23.96
N PRO A 41 7.89 0.98 -22.75
CA PRO A 41 7.79 0.21 -21.52
C PRO A 41 6.45 -0.52 -21.44
N SER A 42 6.47 -1.73 -20.88
CA SER A 42 5.28 -2.55 -20.70
C SER A 42 4.47 -2.09 -19.48
N VAL A 43 3.15 -2.24 -19.53
CA VAL A 43 2.24 -1.81 -18.44
C VAL A 43 1.50 -3.03 -17.89
N SER A 44 1.56 -3.25 -16.59
CA SER A 44 0.88 -4.36 -15.90
C SER A 44 0.02 -3.81 -14.78
N ARG A 45 -1.30 -4.04 -14.79
CA ARG A 45 -2.21 -3.53 -13.74
C ARG A 45 -2.30 -4.43 -12.51
N LYS A 46 -1.98 -5.72 -12.65
CA LYS A 46 -2.17 -6.71 -11.58
C LYS A 46 -0.94 -6.85 -10.70
N ASN A 47 0.23 -6.95 -11.32
CA ASN A 47 1.51 -7.10 -10.64
C ASN A 47 2.57 -6.36 -11.47
N PRO A 48 2.62 -5.03 -11.39
CA PRO A 48 3.71 -4.25 -11.97
C PRO A 48 4.96 -4.38 -11.11
N ASP A 49 6.12 -4.23 -11.75
CA ASP A 49 7.40 -4.12 -11.05
C ASP A 49 7.53 -2.73 -10.38
N LEU A 50 6.96 -1.69 -11.01
CA LEU A 50 6.95 -0.33 -10.47
C LEU A 50 5.55 0.27 -10.37
N TRP A 51 5.19 0.73 -9.17
CA TRP A 51 3.98 1.49 -8.92
C TRP A 51 4.28 2.99 -8.88
N ILE A 52 3.59 3.76 -9.71
CA ILE A 52 3.69 5.21 -9.79
C ILE A 52 2.38 5.83 -9.33
N ASN A 53 2.44 6.72 -8.34
CA ASN A 53 1.27 7.40 -7.80
C ASN A 53 1.29 8.87 -8.19
N LEU A 54 0.15 9.36 -8.68
CA LEU A 54 -0.08 10.75 -8.98
C LEU A 54 -1.11 11.34 -8.02
N HIS A 55 -0.68 12.25 -7.16
CA HIS A 55 -1.59 12.99 -6.30
C HIS A 55 -1.74 14.42 -6.82
N ILE A 56 -2.95 14.82 -7.18
CA ILE A 56 -3.25 16.19 -7.62
C ILE A 56 -4.19 16.83 -6.61
N GLU A 57 -3.72 17.89 -5.97
CA GLU A 57 -4.52 18.68 -5.03
C GLU A 57 -4.28 20.16 -5.26
N ASN A 58 -5.34 20.97 -5.30
CA ASN A 58 -5.25 22.42 -5.54
C ASN A 58 -4.39 22.77 -6.77
N ASN A 59 -4.58 22.02 -7.87
CA ASN A 59 -3.80 22.10 -9.11
C ASN A 59 -2.28 21.82 -8.98
N LYS A 60 -1.82 21.27 -7.85
CA LYS A 60 -0.44 20.82 -7.64
C LYS A 60 -0.35 19.31 -7.81
N ALA A 61 0.42 18.88 -8.81
CA ALA A 61 0.69 17.47 -9.06
C ALA A 61 1.96 17.01 -8.34
N THR A 62 1.84 15.96 -7.54
CA THR A 62 2.95 15.25 -6.90
C THR A 62 3.01 13.84 -7.47
N VAL A 63 4.17 13.46 -8.01
CA VAL A 63 4.43 12.10 -8.51
C VAL A 63 5.35 11.39 -7.53
N SER A 64 4.97 10.19 -7.11
CA SER A 64 5.77 9.36 -6.20
C SER A 64 5.87 7.92 -6.69
N LEU A 65 6.90 7.22 -6.24
CA LEU A 65 7.08 5.80 -6.47
C LEU A 65 6.66 5.04 -5.21
N ASP A 66 5.85 3.99 -5.37
CA ASP A 66 5.47 3.13 -4.26
C ASP A 66 6.45 1.98 -4.10
N THR A 67 7.26 2.08 -3.04
CA THR A 67 8.25 1.08 -2.64
C THR A 67 7.64 -0.07 -1.83
N SER A 68 6.38 0.02 -1.41
CA SER A 68 5.71 -1.01 -0.59
C SER A 68 5.13 -2.16 -1.43
N GLY A 69 4.92 -1.94 -2.73
CA GLY A 69 4.29 -2.92 -3.62
C GLY A 69 2.80 -3.12 -3.32
N GLY A 70 2.12 -2.07 -2.82
CA GLY A 70 0.75 -2.12 -2.33
C GLY A 70 0.63 -1.96 -0.82
N SER A 71 -0.62 -1.90 -0.33
CA SER A 71 -0.90 -1.43 1.03
C SER A 71 -0.25 -2.29 2.13
N LEU A 72 0.40 -1.61 3.08
CA LEU A 72 1.17 -2.23 4.15
C LEU A 72 0.32 -2.92 5.22
N HIS A 73 -0.98 -2.58 5.34
CA HIS A 73 -1.87 -3.26 6.29
C HIS A 73 -1.96 -4.77 6.02
N LYS A 74 -1.80 -5.19 4.77
CA LYS A 74 -1.73 -6.61 4.42
C LYS A 74 -0.40 -7.19 4.92
N ARG A 75 -0.38 -7.63 6.19
CA ARG A 75 0.80 -8.23 6.81
C ARG A 75 1.15 -9.57 6.18
N GLY A 76 0.13 -10.33 5.76
CA GLY A 76 0.29 -11.64 5.10
C GLY A 76 -0.16 -12.82 5.96
N TYR A 77 -0.44 -12.62 7.25
CA TYR A 77 -0.91 -13.69 8.15
C TYR A 77 -2.40 -14.04 7.99
N ARG A 78 -3.21 -13.12 7.45
CA ARG A 78 -4.66 -13.31 7.29
C ARG A 78 -4.94 -14.23 6.10
N LYS A 79 -5.38 -15.46 6.37
CA LYS A 79 -5.78 -16.43 5.34
C LYS A 79 -7.24 -16.29 4.93
N GLU A 80 -8.12 -15.95 5.89
CA GLU A 80 -9.55 -15.80 5.68
C GLU A 80 -10.03 -14.40 6.05
N THR A 81 -10.93 -13.86 5.23
CA THR A 81 -11.54 -12.56 5.49
C THR A 81 -12.91 -12.80 6.13
N VAL A 82 -13.01 -12.50 7.42
CA VAL A 82 -14.29 -12.45 8.13
C VAL A 82 -15.05 -11.17 7.72
N LEU A 83 -16.37 -11.09 7.96
CA LEU A 83 -17.13 -9.88 7.68
C LEU A 83 -16.60 -8.70 8.53
N ALA A 84 -16.20 -7.62 7.87
CA ALA A 84 -15.69 -6.37 8.47
C ALA A 84 -14.50 -6.54 9.47
N PRO A 85 -13.35 -7.08 9.02
CA PRO A 85 -12.22 -7.24 9.91
C PRO A 85 -11.53 -5.89 10.17
N MET A 86 -11.12 -5.67 11.42
CA MET A 86 -10.28 -4.52 11.80
C MET A 86 -8.98 -4.52 10.98
N ILE A 87 -8.60 -3.35 10.45
CA ILE A 87 -7.35 -3.15 9.71
C ILE A 87 -6.16 -3.35 10.64
N GLU A 88 -5.16 -4.09 10.19
CA GLU A 88 -3.97 -4.47 10.95
C GLU A 88 -3.19 -3.25 11.48
N THR A 89 -3.04 -2.20 10.66
CA THR A 89 -2.38 -0.96 11.11
C THR A 89 -3.15 -0.24 12.20
N LEU A 90 -4.49 -0.35 12.22
CA LEU A 90 -5.32 0.23 13.28
C LEU A 90 -5.18 -0.59 14.57
N ALA A 91 -5.20 -1.92 14.47
CA ALA A 91 -4.97 -2.81 15.61
C ALA A 91 -3.59 -2.55 16.25
N ALA A 92 -2.53 -2.45 15.44
CA ALA A 92 -1.19 -2.10 15.91
C ALA A 92 -1.17 -0.74 16.65
N ALA A 93 -1.90 0.25 16.13
CA ALA A 93 -2.02 1.56 16.77
C ALA A 93 -2.75 1.45 18.11
N ILE A 94 -3.86 0.71 18.20
CA ILE A 94 -4.62 0.51 19.44
C ILE A 94 -3.73 -0.12 20.52
N ILE A 95 -3.00 -1.19 20.20
CA ILE A 95 -2.09 -1.82 21.16
C ILE A 95 -1.00 -0.85 21.61
N LYS A 96 -0.43 -0.05 20.69
CA LYS A 96 0.56 0.95 21.05
C LYS A 96 -0.01 2.03 21.98
N TYR A 97 -1.23 2.51 21.71
CA TYR A 97 -1.88 3.55 22.51
C TYR A 97 -2.44 3.05 23.83
N SER A 98 -2.70 1.74 23.99
CA SER A 98 -3.11 1.18 25.28
C SER A 98 -1.98 1.16 26.31
N GLY A 99 -0.73 1.36 25.88
CA GLY A 99 0.45 1.29 26.73
C GLY A 99 0.86 -0.14 27.10
N TRP A 100 0.25 -1.15 26.50
CA TRP A 100 0.61 -2.54 26.74
C TRP A 100 2.01 -2.84 26.16
N ASP A 101 2.89 -3.34 27.02
CA ASP A 101 4.31 -3.61 26.71
C ASP A 101 4.66 -5.11 26.68
N GLY A 102 3.66 -5.98 26.87
CA GLY A 102 3.85 -7.43 26.93
C GLY A 102 4.25 -7.98 28.30
N SER A 103 4.36 -7.13 29.33
CA SER A 103 4.71 -7.57 30.70
C SER A 103 3.55 -8.29 31.41
N VAL A 104 2.32 -8.07 30.96
CA VAL A 104 1.10 -8.72 31.46
C VAL A 104 0.34 -9.43 30.32
N PRO A 105 -0.48 -10.45 30.62
CA PRO A 105 -1.33 -11.08 29.61
C PRO A 105 -2.27 -10.10 28.92
N LEU A 106 -2.43 -10.23 27.61
CA LEU A 106 -3.37 -9.47 26.79
C LEU A 106 -4.65 -10.27 26.57
N TYR A 107 -5.80 -9.69 26.90
CA TYR A 107 -7.11 -10.31 26.71
C TYR A 107 -7.94 -9.49 25.72
N ASP A 108 -8.54 -10.18 24.75
CA ASP A 108 -9.55 -9.62 23.84
C ASP A 108 -10.79 -10.54 23.87
N PRO A 109 -11.81 -10.22 24.68
CA PRO A 109 -13.00 -11.07 24.85
C PRO A 109 -13.92 -11.07 23.62
N PHE A 110 -13.70 -10.17 22.65
CA PHE A 110 -14.48 -10.05 21.42
C PHE A 110 -13.55 -10.12 20.20
N CYS A 111 -12.59 -11.04 20.24
CA CYS A 111 -11.44 -11.03 19.34
C CYS A 111 -11.78 -11.19 17.86
N GLY A 112 -12.94 -11.74 17.50
CA GLY A 112 -13.37 -11.93 16.12
C GLY A 112 -12.29 -12.61 15.29
N ALA A 113 -11.69 -11.88 14.34
CA ALA A 113 -10.60 -12.37 13.49
C ALA A 113 -9.22 -12.45 14.19
N GLY A 114 -9.12 -12.08 15.46
CA GLY A 114 -7.89 -12.08 16.26
C GLY A 114 -6.91 -10.95 15.95
N THR A 115 -7.29 -9.92 15.18
CA THR A 115 -6.35 -8.89 14.69
C THR A 115 -5.56 -8.20 15.82
N LEU A 116 -6.21 -7.83 16.93
CA LEU A 116 -5.55 -7.19 18.08
C LEU A 116 -4.53 -8.13 18.75
N LEU A 117 -4.89 -9.40 18.92
CA LEU A 117 -4.00 -10.40 19.53
C LEU A 117 -2.80 -10.70 18.63
N CYS A 118 -3.00 -10.78 17.30
CA CYS A 118 -1.91 -10.96 16.35
C CYS A 118 -0.92 -9.78 16.39
N GLU A 119 -1.40 -8.53 16.32
CA GLU A 119 -0.53 -7.35 16.38
C GLU A 119 0.15 -7.21 17.76
N GLY A 120 -0.54 -7.57 18.85
CA GLY A 120 0.04 -7.66 20.19
C GLY A 120 1.16 -8.70 20.28
N TYR A 121 0.94 -9.90 19.75
CA TYR A 121 1.98 -10.91 19.66
C TYR A 121 3.20 -10.43 18.87
N MET A 122 2.99 -9.78 17.72
CA MET A 122 4.09 -9.26 16.90
C MET A 122 4.88 -8.18 17.63
N LEU A 123 4.21 -7.30 18.38
CA LEU A 123 4.86 -6.30 19.22
C LEU A 123 5.71 -6.97 20.32
N ALA A 124 5.13 -7.87 21.11
CA ALA A 124 5.81 -8.52 22.24
C ALA A 124 6.99 -9.40 21.80
N SER A 125 6.84 -10.11 20.68
CA SER A 125 7.91 -10.96 20.10
C SER A 125 8.94 -10.17 19.29
N ARG A 126 8.75 -8.85 19.10
CA ARG A 126 9.55 -8.01 18.19
C ARG A 126 9.60 -8.55 16.76
N THR A 127 8.53 -9.22 16.34
CA THR A 127 8.41 -9.76 14.97
C THR A 127 8.16 -8.62 13.99
N PRO A 128 8.97 -8.47 12.92
CA PRO A 128 8.75 -7.44 11.91
C PRO A 128 7.36 -7.58 11.25
N ALA A 129 6.63 -6.46 11.15
CA ALA A 129 5.27 -6.41 10.62
C ALA A 129 5.14 -7.04 9.21
N ALA A 130 6.18 -6.94 8.40
CA ALA A 130 6.19 -7.39 7.02
C ALA A 130 6.86 -8.75 6.79
N ILE A 131 7.16 -9.52 7.85
CA ILE A 131 7.94 -10.77 7.74
C ILE A 131 7.30 -11.82 6.80
N THR A 132 5.97 -11.83 6.68
CA THR A 132 5.24 -12.75 5.80
C THR A 132 4.84 -12.14 4.44
N ARG A 133 5.30 -10.92 4.13
CA ARG A 133 5.13 -10.34 2.80
C ARG A 133 6.14 -10.95 1.84
N ALA A 134 5.65 -11.42 0.69
CA ALA A 134 6.49 -12.03 -0.34
C ALA A 134 7.38 -11.01 -1.06
N ASN A 135 6.83 -9.84 -1.38
CA ASN A 135 7.49 -8.82 -2.20
C ASN A 135 7.25 -7.40 -1.67
N PHE A 136 8.17 -6.50 -1.99
CA PHE A 136 8.05 -5.05 -1.89
C PHE A 136 8.20 -4.41 -3.28
N GLY A 137 7.76 -3.17 -3.44
CA GLY A 137 7.78 -2.46 -4.72
C GLY A 137 9.15 -1.90 -5.13
N PHE A 138 10.20 -2.14 -4.34
CA PHE A 138 11.57 -1.76 -4.66
C PHE A 138 12.47 -2.94 -5.07
N GLN A 139 11.97 -4.18 -4.96
CA GLN A 139 12.69 -5.40 -5.31
C GLN A 139 12.52 -5.70 -6.79
#